data_AF-A0A419SYN0-F1
#
_entry.id   AF-A0A419SYN0-F1
#
_cell.length_a   1.000
_cell.length_b   1.000
_cell.length_c   1.000
_cell.angle_alpha   90.00
_cell.angle_beta   90.00
_cell.angle_gamma   90.00
#
_symmetry.space_group_name_H-M   'P 1'
#
loop_
_entity.id
_entity.type
_entity.pdbx_description
1 polymer ?
#
loop_
_entity_poly.entity_id
_entity_poly.type
_entity_poly.pdbx_seq_one_letter_code
_entity_poly.pdbx_strand_id
1 'polypeptide(L)'
;MKRDFRLYDQNMLDKEHFPVQVVFNMVSDERFIQIIEGISEGRGFGENFGACVFPDDLDEYDIATGGIFGGVEFGLHSGEEIVIDYETLYKYLQIICSSFMDDYPDKQETLNKLLNKYKQKYNIE
;
A
#
# COMPACT_ATOMS: atom_id res chain seq x y z
N MET A 1 -1.31 5.80 24.10
CA MET A 1 -2.32 4.82 23.63
C MET A 1 -1.83 4.34 22.29
N LYS A 2 -1.71 3.03 22.07
CA LYS A 2 -1.28 2.50 20.77
C LYS A 2 -2.36 2.88 19.74
N ARG A 3 -2.01 3.43 18.57
CA ARG A 3 -3.00 3.81 17.54
C ARG A 3 -3.71 2.55 17.04
N ASP A 4 -5.03 2.61 16.93
CA ASP A 4 -5.84 1.52 16.37
C ASP A 4 -5.73 1.47 14.84
N PHE A 5 -5.55 2.63 14.19
CA PHE A 5 -5.47 2.78 12.75
C PHE A 5 -4.36 3.74 12.32
N ARG A 6 -3.80 3.53 11.12
CA ARG A 6 -2.79 4.41 10.50
C ARG A 6 -3.37 5.32 9.43
N LEU A 7 -4.51 4.93 8.84
CA LEU A 7 -5.23 5.74 7.88
C LEU A 7 -6.67 5.96 8.36
N TYR A 8 -7.09 7.22 8.47
CA TYR A 8 -8.46 7.60 8.82
C TYR A 8 -9.15 8.24 7.59
N ASP A 9 -10.47 8.38 7.63
CA ASP A 9 -11.24 8.92 6.51
C ASP A 9 -10.74 10.31 6.05
N GLN A 10 -10.32 11.14 7.00
CA GLN A 10 -9.73 12.47 6.73
C GLN A 10 -8.40 12.43 5.98
N ASN A 11 -7.74 11.27 5.93
CA ASN A 11 -6.50 11.05 5.20
C ASN A 11 -6.73 10.42 3.81
N MET A 12 -7.96 10.01 3.49
CA MET A 12 -8.27 9.51 2.15
C MET A 12 -8.22 10.65 1.13
N LEU A 13 -7.54 10.38 0.02
CA LEU A 13 -7.43 11.30 -1.12
C LEU A 13 -8.73 11.32 -1.95
N ASP A 14 -9.43 10.19 -2.00
CA ASP A 14 -10.76 10.03 -2.59
C ASP A 14 -11.57 9.04 -1.75
N LYS A 15 -12.89 9.22 -1.67
CA LYS A 15 -13.80 8.29 -0.99
C LYS A 15 -13.83 6.90 -1.64
N GLU A 16 -13.54 6.81 -2.94
CA GLU A 16 -13.47 5.53 -3.68
C GLU A 16 -12.22 4.72 -3.29
N HIS A 17 -11.25 5.34 -2.61
CA HIS A 17 -10.05 4.66 -2.09
C HIS A 17 -10.30 3.97 -0.74
N PHE A 18 -11.55 3.72 -0.36
CA PHE A 18 -11.89 2.97 0.85
C PHE A 18 -11.17 1.61 0.95
N PRO A 19 -11.02 0.81 -0.13
CA PRO A 19 -10.22 -0.42 -0.06
C PRO A 19 -8.77 -0.19 0.38
N VAL A 20 -8.14 0.89 -0.06
CA VAL A 20 -6.76 1.26 0.31
C VAL A 20 -6.65 1.47 1.83
N GLN A 21 -7.60 2.22 2.40
CA GLN A 21 -7.68 2.44 3.85
C GLN A 21 -7.80 1.13 4.62
N VAL A 22 -8.77 0.32 4.22
CA VAL A 22 -9.11 -0.93 4.90
C VAL A 22 -7.94 -1.91 4.87
N VAL A 23 -7.33 -2.12 3.70
CA VAL A 23 -6.20 -3.04 3.54
C VAL A 23 -4.98 -2.58 4.36
N PHE A 24 -4.59 -1.30 4.31
CA PHE A 24 -3.43 -0.83 5.09
C PHE A 24 -3.67 -0.86 6.60
N ASN A 25 -4.90 -0.64 7.05
CA ASN A 25 -5.24 -0.69 8.47
C ASN A 25 -5.26 -2.12 9.04
N MET A 26 -5.31 -3.16 8.20
CA MET A 26 -5.14 -4.55 8.65
C MET A 26 -3.69 -4.93 8.92
N VAL A 27 -2.73 -4.20 8.37
CA VAL A 27 -1.30 -4.52 8.51
C VAL A 27 -0.86 -4.30 9.95
N SER A 28 -0.32 -5.33 10.59
CA SER A 28 0.21 -5.22 11.96
C SER A 28 1.53 -4.45 12.00
N ASP A 29 1.91 -3.90 13.16
CA ASP A 29 3.20 -3.18 13.28
C ASP A 29 4.39 -4.10 12.99
N GLU A 30 4.29 -5.37 13.37
CA GLU A 30 5.34 -6.37 13.18
C GLU A 30 5.62 -6.64 11.71
N ARG A 31 4.59 -6.54 10.85
CA ARG A 31 4.70 -6.74 9.40
C ARG A 31 4.99 -5.46 8.63
N PHE A 32 4.72 -4.29 9.22
CA PHE A 32 4.66 -3.03 8.49
C PHE A 32 5.92 -2.75 7.64
N ILE A 33 7.12 -2.86 8.21
CA ILE A 33 8.37 -2.62 7.48
C ILE A 33 8.54 -3.59 6.29
N GLN A 34 8.24 -4.87 6.50
CA GLN A 34 8.31 -5.89 5.45
C GLN A 34 7.33 -5.58 4.31
N ILE A 35 6.13 -5.09 4.64
CA ILE A 35 5.13 -4.68 3.64
C ILE A 35 5.64 -3.48 2.84
N ILE A 36 6.13 -2.42 3.49
CA ILE A 36 6.67 -1.25 2.79
C ILE A 36 7.87 -1.63 1.92
N GLU A 37 8.70 -2.59 2.36
CA GLU A 37 9.81 -3.12 1.57
C GLU A 37 9.31 -3.85 0.31
N GLY A 38 8.33 -4.74 0.44
CA GLY A 38 7.71 -5.40 -0.72
C GLY A 38 7.11 -4.41 -1.71
N ILE A 39 6.35 -3.43 -1.22
CA ILE A 39 5.75 -2.37 -2.05
C ILE A 39 6.83 -1.57 -2.78
N SER A 40 7.95 -1.25 -2.11
CA SER A 40 9.08 -0.54 -2.73
C SER A 40 9.72 -1.30 -3.90
N GLU A 41 9.45 -2.60 -4.00
CA GLU A 41 9.93 -3.49 -5.07
C GLU A 41 8.85 -3.79 -6.11
N GLY A 42 7.63 -3.28 -5.93
CA GLY A 42 6.48 -3.61 -6.77
C GLY A 42 5.88 -4.97 -6.47
N ARG A 43 5.98 -5.43 -5.22
CA ARG A 43 5.34 -6.67 -4.76
C ARG A 43 4.18 -6.32 -3.83
N GLY A 44 3.03 -6.92 -4.10
CA GLY A 44 1.82 -6.79 -3.32
C GLY A 44 1.87 -7.52 -1.98
N PHE A 45 0.75 -7.48 -1.27
CA PHE A 45 0.57 -8.20 -0.01
C PHE A 45 -0.90 -8.53 0.24
N GLY A 46 -1.13 -9.60 1.00
CA GLY A 46 -2.45 -10.01 1.46
C GLY A 46 -2.60 -9.88 2.99
N GLU A 47 -3.81 -9.54 3.39
CA GLU A 47 -4.34 -9.62 4.75
C GLU A 47 -5.67 -10.39 4.73
N ASN A 48 -6.20 -10.74 5.91
CA ASN A 48 -7.33 -11.66 6.04
C ASN A 48 -8.59 -11.30 5.23
N PHE A 49 -8.80 -10.02 4.95
CA PHE A 49 -10.01 -9.54 4.26
C PHE A 49 -9.73 -8.62 3.08
N GLY A 50 -8.48 -8.56 2.61
CA GLY A 50 -8.14 -7.77 1.44
C GLY A 50 -6.69 -7.92 1.02
N ALA A 51 -6.38 -7.44 -0.18
CA ALA A 51 -5.04 -7.50 -0.74
C ALA A 51 -4.70 -6.23 -1.52
N CYS A 52 -3.40 -6.01 -1.65
CA CYS A 52 -2.77 -5.07 -2.56
C CYS A 52 -2.02 -5.89 -3.61
N VAL A 53 -2.28 -5.68 -4.90
CA VAL A 53 -1.71 -6.47 -6.00
C VAL A 53 -1.05 -5.53 -7.00
N PHE A 54 0.21 -5.79 -7.30
CA PHE A 54 0.95 -5.13 -8.37
C PHE A 54 0.83 -5.92 -9.68
N PRO A 55 1.00 -5.27 -10.85
CA PRO A 55 1.02 -5.97 -12.12
C PRO A 55 2.13 -7.04 -12.20
N ASP A 56 3.25 -6.82 -11.50
CA ASP A 56 4.36 -7.77 -11.41
C ASP A 56 4.00 -9.04 -10.60
N ASP A 57 2.90 -9.03 -9.83
CA ASP A 57 2.42 -10.20 -9.08
C ASP A 57 1.54 -11.15 -9.93
N LEU A 58 1.08 -10.69 -11.10
CA LEU A 58 0.14 -11.43 -11.95
C LEU A 58 0.85 -12.52 -12.74
N ASP A 59 0.28 -13.72 -12.74
CA ASP A 59 0.78 -14.81 -13.57
C ASP A 59 0.18 -14.80 -14.99
N GLU A 60 0.63 -15.73 -15.84
CA GLU A 60 0.14 -15.82 -17.22
C GLU A 60 -1.38 -16.07 -17.30
N TYR A 61 -1.96 -16.75 -16.32
CA TYR A 61 -3.39 -17.04 -16.26
C TYR A 61 -4.19 -15.79 -15.88
N ASP A 62 -3.72 -15.03 -14.90
CA ASP A 62 -4.33 -13.76 -14.50
C ASP A 62 -4.37 -12.78 -15.68
N ILE A 63 -3.23 -12.66 -16.39
CA ILE A 63 -3.12 -11.80 -17.57
C ILE A 63 -4.07 -12.28 -18.68
N ALA A 64 -4.11 -13.59 -18.96
CA ALA A 64 -4.94 -14.16 -20.02
C ALA A 64 -6.45 -14.00 -19.76
N THR A 65 -6.86 -13.86 -18.49
CA THR A 65 -8.26 -13.70 -18.09
C THR A 65 -8.68 -12.24 -17.89
N GLY A 66 -7.79 -11.29 -18.19
CA GLY A 66 -8.09 -9.86 -18.22
C GLY A 66 -7.53 -9.05 -17.05
N GLY A 67 -6.65 -9.62 -16.23
CA GLY A 67 -6.04 -8.96 -15.07
C GLY A 67 -5.06 -7.82 -15.39
N ILE A 68 -5.01 -7.30 -16.61
CA ILE A 68 -4.09 -6.21 -16.95
C ILE A 68 -4.67 -4.88 -16.47
N PHE A 69 -4.01 -4.25 -15.49
CA PHE A 69 -4.36 -2.92 -15.01
C PHE A 69 -3.15 -1.97 -14.97
N GLY A 70 -3.42 -0.68 -15.15
CA GLY A 70 -2.41 0.39 -15.07
C GLY A 70 -2.39 1.01 -13.67
N GLY A 71 -1.63 0.42 -12.75
CA GLY A 71 -1.54 0.90 -11.37
C GLY A 71 -1.38 -0.24 -10.37
N VAL A 72 -1.94 -0.06 -9.18
CA VAL A 72 -1.95 -1.04 -8.09
C VAL A 72 -3.39 -1.28 -7.66
N GLU A 73 -3.80 -2.53 -7.66
CA GLU A 73 -5.14 -2.93 -7.25
C GLU A 73 -5.20 -3.12 -5.73
N PHE A 74 -6.26 -2.60 -5.12
CA PHE A 74 -6.67 -2.92 -3.76
C PHE A 74 -8.05 -3.55 -3.78
N GLY A 75 -8.13 -4.81 -3.37
CA GLY A 75 -9.37 -5.60 -3.36
C GLY A 75 -9.75 -6.06 -1.96
N LEU A 76 -11.05 -5.99 -1.64
CA LEU A 76 -11.63 -6.52 -0.41
C LEU A 76 -12.40 -7.81 -0.69
N HIS A 77 -12.46 -8.70 0.30
CA HIS A 77 -13.29 -9.92 0.20
C HIS A 77 -14.79 -9.62 0.05
N SER A 78 -15.24 -8.41 0.38
CA SER A 78 -16.61 -7.93 0.13
C SER A 78 -16.93 -7.73 -1.35
N GLY A 79 -15.92 -7.73 -2.22
CA GLY A 79 -16.05 -7.46 -3.65
C GLY A 79 -15.82 -6.00 -4.04
N GLU A 80 -15.46 -5.13 -3.09
CA GLU A 80 -15.01 -3.77 -3.40
C GLU A 80 -13.56 -3.78 -3.86
N GLU A 81 -13.29 -3.20 -5.01
CA GLU A 81 -11.95 -3.13 -5.61
C GLU A 81 -11.69 -1.74 -6.18
N ILE A 82 -10.42 -1.33 -6.20
CA ILE A 82 -9.98 -0.08 -6.82
C ILE A 82 -8.57 -0.24 -7.35
N VAL A 83 -8.30 0.30 -8.54
CA VAL A 83 -6.94 0.46 -9.07
C VAL A 83 -6.54 1.91 -8.89
N ILE A 84 -5.43 2.15 -8.20
CA ILE A 84 -4.86 3.49 -8.04
C ILE A 84 -3.51 3.58 -8.76
N ASP A 85 -3.15 4.78 -9.24
CA ASP A 85 -1.84 5.00 -9.84
C ASP A 85 -0.71 5.01 -8.79
N TYR A 86 0.53 4.92 -9.27
CA TYR A 86 1.72 4.85 -8.41
C TYR A 86 1.95 6.15 -7.62
N GLU A 87 1.58 7.32 -8.15
CA GLU A 87 1.71 8.59 -7.42
C GLU A 87 0.72 8.68 -6.25
N THR A 88 -0.50 8.20 -6.46
CA THR A 88 -1.56 8.12 -5.46
C THR A 88 -1.15 7.14 -4.36
N LEU A 89 -0.64 5.96 -4.72
CA LEU A 89 -0.09 5.04 -3.74
C LEU A 89 1.07 5.69 -2.96
N TYR A 90 2.00 6.38 -3.64
CA TYR A 90 3.11 7.05 -2.96
C TYR A 90 2.65 8.06 -1.90
N LYS A 91 1.61 8.85 -2.19
CA LYS A 91 1.02 9.79 -1.22
C LYS A 91 0.46 9.04 0.00
N TYR A 92 -0.22 7.92 -0.20
CA TYR A 92 -0.66 7.06 0.91
C TYR A 92 0.52 6.50 1.70
N LEU A 93 1.56 6.02 1.03
CA LEU A 93 2.77 5.52 1.69
C LEU A 93 3.41 6.58 2.58
N GLN A 94 3.48 7.83 2.12
CA GLN A 94 3.99 8.94 2.93
C GLN A 94 3.17 9.14 4.20
N ILE A 95 1.83 9.12 4.10
CA ILE A 95 0.93 9.30 5.24
C ILE A 95 1.12 8.17 6.26
N ILE A 96 1.02 6.91 5.83
CA ILE A 96 1.07 5.76 6.74
C ILE A 96 2.47 5.56 7.33
N CYS A 97 3.53 5.86 6.57
CA CYS A 97 4.90 5.82 7.10
C CYS A 97 5.13 6.93 8.11
N SER A 98 4.64 8.15 7.85
CA SER A 98 4.70 9.24 8.84
C SER A 98 4.00 8.85 10.13
N SER A 99 2.79 8.29 10.03
CA SER A 99 2.06 7.80 11.20
C SER A 99 2.84 6.73 11.96
N PHE A 100 3.50 5.80 11.27
CA PHE A 100 4.30 4.74 11.91
C PHE A 100 5.57 5.29 12.57
N MET A 101 6.23 6.27 11.95
CA MET A 101 7.45 6.89 12.49
C MET A 101 7.21 7.67 13.79
N ASP A 102 6.00 8.22 14.00
CA ASP A 102 5.63 8.85 15.27
C ASP A 102 5.73 7.87 16.45
N ASP A 103 5.29 6.62 16.22
CA ASP A 103 5.26 5.56 17.23
C ASP A 103 6.61 4.80 17.30
N TYR A 104 7.37 4.77 16.20
CA TYR A 104 8.65 4.07 16.05
C TYR A 104 9.75 4.95 15.42
N PRO A 105 10.27 5.96 16.15
CA PRO A 105 11.23 6.92 15.59
C PRO A 105 12.54 6.28 15.11
N ASP A 106 12.94 5.15 15.69
CA ASP A 106 14.14 4.39 15.28
C ASP A 106 14.03 3.78 13.87
N LYS A 107 12.83 3.74 13.30
CA LYS A 107 12.57 3.21 11.94
C LYS A 107 12.60 4.29 10.85
N GLN A 108 12.78 5.56 11.22
CA GLN A 108 12.71 6.68 10.29
C GLN A 108 13.70 6.57 9.12
N GLU A 109 14.96 6.22 9.39
CA GLU A 109 15.96 6.07 8.33
C GLU A 109 15.58 4.95 7.35
N THR A 110 15.13 3.81 7.87
CA THR A 110 14.70 2.66 7.06
C THR A 110 13.51 3.01 6.17
N LEU A 111 12.46 3.60 6.74
CA LEU A 111 11.25 3.97 5.99
C LEU A 111 11.54 5.03 4.93
N ASN A 112 12.36 6.02 5.22
CA ASN A 112 12.76 7.03 4.23
C ASN A 112 13.52 6.41 3.05
N LYS A 113 14.40 5.42 3.30
CA LYS A 113 15.08 4.68 2.23
C LYS A 113 14.11 3.89 1.37
N LEU A 114 13.12 3.23 1.97
CA LEU A 114 12.11 2.45 1.24
C LEU A 114 11.16 3.35 0.42
N LEU A 115 10.73 4.49 0.98
CA LEU A 115 9.94 5.49 0.25
C LEU A 115 10.72 6.04 -0.94
N ASN A 116 12.01 6.33 -0.78
CA ASN A 116 12.84 6.79 -1.88
C ASN A 116 13.04 5.70 -2.95
N LYS A 117 13.20 4.44 -2.55
CA LYS A 117 13.29 3.31 -3.48
C LYS A 117 12.01 3.16 -4.32
N TYR A 118 10.83 3.28 -3.68
CA TYR A 118 9.55 3.30 -4.40
C TYR A 118 9.48 4.46 -5.40
N LYS A 119 9.80 5.68 -4.94
CA LYS A 119 9.81 6.90 -5.77
C LYS A 119 10.69 6.72 -7.02
N GLN A 120 11.87 6.13 -6.85
CA GLN A 120 12.80 5.84 -7.94
C GLN A 120 12.29 4.76 -8.90
N LYS A 121 11.73 3.64 -8.39
CA LYS A 121 11.21 2.54 -9.22
C LYS A 121 10.12 3.03 -10.18
N TYR A 122 9.26 3.94 -9.71
CA TYR A 122 8.11 4.43 -10.47
C TYR A 122 8.28 5.83 -11.07
N ASN A 123 9.50 6.39 -11.05
CA ASN A 123 9.83 7.71 -11.61
C ASN A 123 8.91 8.85 -11.12
N ILE A 124 8.59 8.85 -9.84
CA ILE A 124 7.73 9.87 -9.21
C ILE A 124 8.58 11.10 -8.87
N GLU A 125 8.09 12.31 -9.17
CA GLU A 125 8.81 13.58 -8.97
C GLU A 125 8.86 14.09 -7.52
#